data_AF-D7CL06-F1
#
_entry.id   AF-D7CL06-F1
#
_cell.length_a   1.000
_cell.length_b   1.000
_cell.length_c   1.000
_cell.angle_alpha   90.00
_cell.angle_beta   90.00
_cell.angle_gamma   90.00
#
_symmetry.space_group_name_H-M   'P 1'
#
loop_
_entity.id
_entity.type
_entity.pdbx_description
1 polymer ?
#
loop_
_entity_poly.entity_id
_entity_poly.type
_entity_poly.pdbx_seq_one_letter_code
_entity_poly.pdbx_strand_id
1 'polypeptide(L)'
;MKNMAREPSPVLFLLLLAVVIALCIYTPTRFFIKFTVLFGLPFLLLLAWWRRLKRFSPAWILASLGMIVLLTVYGLEMAEFPQKLRVKEITMQGDVLLAQGKYDEAVAKYKEMEKIDPEKAREKMAVALQQKRYREDYLKAKKLVEQGKKEEAKRLLSSIPSTARVHSEARDLLRRLEEEP
;
A
#
# COMPACT_ATOMS: atom_id res chain seq x y z
N MET A 1 -47.50 -34.27 5.51
CA MET A 1 -46.13 -33.76 5.64
C MET A 1 -45.58 -33.44 4.25
N LYS A 2 -45.60 -32.17 3.82
CA LYS A 2 -44.94 -31.73 2.58
C LYS A 2 -44.37 -30.34 2.85
N ASN A 3 -43.05 -30.25 2.76
CA ASN A 3 -42.22 -29.14 3.22
C ASN A 3 -42.63 -27.81 2.59
N MET A 4 -42.97 -26.83 3.42
CA MET A 4 -43.02 -25.42 3.04
C MET A 4 -41.58 -24.97 2.76
N ALA A 5 -41.23 -24.88 1.48
CA ALA A 5 -40.04 -24.17 1.05
C ALA A 5 -40.24 -22.69 1.40
N ARG A 6 -39.66 -22.27 2.52
CA ARG A 6 -39.68 -20.88 2.99
C ARG A 6 -38.85 -20.07 2.00
N GLU A 7 -39.50 -19.31 1.13
CA GLU A 7 -38.79 -18.44 0.20
C GLU A 7 -37.88 -17.49 0.99
N PRO A 8 -36.60 -17.33 0.59
CA PRO A 8 -35.69 -16.46 1.31
C PRO A 8 -36.24 -15.04 1.24
N SER A 9 -36.44 -14.41 2.39
CA SER A 9 -37.02 -13.07 2.42
C SER A 9 -36.12 -12.10 1.65
N PRO A 10 -36.69 -11.18 0.84
CA PRO A 10 -35.92 -10.26 -0.01
C PRO A 10 -34.97 -9.37 0.82
N VAL A 11 -35.32 -9.11 2.07
CA VAL A 11 -34.48 -8.39 3.04
C VAL A 11 -33.23 -9.20 3.40
N LEU A 12 -33.36 -10.52 3.57
CA LEU A 12 -32.23 -11.39 3.87
C LEU A 12 -31.26 -11.44 2.68
N PHE A 13 -31.79 -11.47 1.45
CA PHE A 13 -30.98 -11.40 0.24
C PHE A 13 -30.24 -10.07 0.10
N LEU A 14 -30.91 -8.94 0.38
CA LEU A 14 -30.29 -7.61 0.39
C LEU A 14 -29.21 -7.49 1.46
N LEU A 15 -29.43 -8.04 2.66
CA LEU A 15 -28.42 -8.09 3.72
C LEU A 15 -27.22 -8.96 3.32
N LEU A 16 -27.48 -10.13 2.74
CA LEU A 16 -26.42 -11.04 2.27
C LEU A 16 -25.62 -10.39 1.13
N LEU A 17 -26.29 -9.71 0.21
CA LEU A 17 -25.67 -8.94 -0.87
C LEU A 17 -24.83 -7.78 -0.30
N ALA A 18 -25.33 -7.05 0.70
CA ALA A 18 -24.59 -5.97 1.35
C ALA A 18 -23.34 -6.51 2.08
N VAL A 19 -23.44 -7.67 2.74
CA VAL A 19 -22.31 -8.36 3.36
C VAL A 19 -21.29 -8.79 2.31
N VAL A 20 -21.73 -9.36 1.18
CA VAL A 20 -20.84 -9.73 0.06
C VAL A 20 -20.17 -8.49 -0.54
N ILE A 21 -20.89 -7.38 -0.70
CA ILE A 21 -20.33 -6.11 -1.19
C ILE A 21 -19.30 -5.56 -0.19
N ALA A 22 -19.61 -5.55 1.10
CA ALA A 22 -18.68 -5.11 2.15
C ALA A 22 -17.42 -5.98 2.20
N LEU A 23 -17.57 -7.30 2.10
CA LEU A 23 -16.46 -8.25 1.97
C LEU A 23 -15.64 -7.96 0.71
N CYS A 24 -16.27 -7.66 -0.41
CA CYS A 24 -15.60 -7.27 -1.66
C CYS A 24 -14.92 -5.90 -1.59
N ILE A 25 -15.24 -5.03 -0.63
CA ILE A 25 -14.54 -3.76 -0.41
C ILE A 25 -13.33 -3.97 0.50
N TYR A 26 -13.39 -4.93 1.43
CA TYR A 26 -12.29 -5.27 2.33
C TYR A 26 -11.06 -5.74 1.54
N THR A 27 -9.94 -5.06 1.75
CA THR A 27 -8.71 -5.19 0.94
C THR A 27 -8.20 -6.63 0.83
N PRO A 28 -8.10 -7.44 1.91
CA PRO A 28 -7.59 -8.80 1.80
C PRO A 28 -8.55 -9.73 1.04
N THR A 29 -9.87 -9.58 1.17
CA THR A 29 -10.84 -10.39 0.42
C THR A 29 -10.77 -10.11 -1.08
N ARG A 30 -10.56 -8.85 -1.46
CA ARG A 30 -10.41 -8.44 -2.86
C ARG A 30 -9.23 -9.14 -3.53
N PHE A 31 -8.10 -9.24 -2.83
CA PHE A 31 -6.94 -9.97 -3.31
C PHE A 31 -7.19 -11.49 -3.31
N PHE A 32 -7.82 -12.03 -2.27
CA PHE A 32 -8.18 -13.44 -2.21
C PHE A 32 -9.08 -13.87 -3.38
N ILE A 33 -10.09 -13.07 -3.71
CA ILE A 33 -11.00 -13.34 -4.84
C ILE A 33 -10.22 -13.30 -6.16
N LYS A 34 -9.39 -12.28 -6.38
CA LYS A 34 -8.56 -12.20 -7.60
C LYS A 34 -7.64 -13.41 -7.74
N PHE A 35 -6.96 -13.82 -6.68
CA PHE A 35 -6.10 -15.01 -6.69
C PHE A 35 -6.90 -16.30 -6.91
N THR A 36 -8.02 -16.48 -6.22
CA THR A 36 -8.86 -17.67 -6.35
C THR A 36 -9.45 -17.79 -7.75
N VAL A 37 -9.84 -16.68 -8.38
CA VAL A 37 -10.32 -16.68 -9.77
C VAL A 37 -9.17 -16.92 -10.75
N LEU A 38 -8.03 -16.23 -10.57
CA LEU A 38 -6.89 -16.31 -11.47
C LEU A 38 -6.25 -17.70 -11.51
N PHE A 39 -6.11 -18.36 -10.36
CA PHE A 39 -5.48 -19.68 -10.26
C PHE A 39 -6.51 -20.83 -10.20
N GLY A 40 -7.67 -20.60 -9.61
CA GLY A 40 -8.72 -21.60 -9.47
C GLY A 40 -9.45 -21.91 -10.78
N LEU A 41 -9.68 -20.92 -11.65
CA LEU A 41 -10.34 -21.16 -12.94
C LEU A 41 -9.47 -22.04 -13.86
N PRO A 42 -8.16 -21.76 -14.08
CA PRO A 42 -7.29 -22.66 -14.82
C PRO A 42 -7.20 -24.04 -14.18
N PHE A 43 -7.13 -24.13 -12.84
CA PHE A 43 -7.08 -25.40 -12.11
C PHE A 43 -8.34 -26.24 -12.36
N LEU A 44 -9.53 -25.65 -12.28
CA LEU A 44 -10.80 -26.35 -12.53
C LEU A 44 -10.93 -26.78 -13.99
N LEU A 45 -10.47 -25.97 -14.95
CA LEU A 45 -10.44 -26.34 -16.36
C LEU A 45 -9.46 -27.50 -16.62
N LEU A 46 -8.27 -27.45 -16.02
CA LEU A 46 -7.30 -28.55 -16.08
C LEU A 46 -7.87 -29.82 -15.46
N LEU A 47 -8.53 -29.71 -14.30
CA LEU A 47 -9.15 -30.84 -13.61
C LEU A 47 -10.30 -31.45 -14.43
N ALA A 48 -11.14 -30.61 -15.03
CA ALA A 48 -12.24 -31.04 -15.90
C ALA A 48 -11.71 -31.76 -17.15
N TRP A 49 -10.61 -31.28 -17.72
CA TRP A 49 -9.94 -31.90 -18.85
C TRP A 49 -9.21 -33.20 -18.46
N TRP A 50 -8.53 -33.21 -17.32
CA TRP A 50 -7.81 -34.36 -16.77
C TRP A 50 -8.71 -35.57 -16.53
N ARG A 51 -9.98 -35.35 -16.13
CA ARG A 51 -10.99 -36.41 -16.00
C ARG A 51 -11.35 -37.11 -17.31
N ARG A 52 -11.13 -36.47 -18.46
CA ARG A 52 -11.40 -37.04 -19.80
C ARG A 52 -10.19 -37.75 -20.41
N LEU A 53 -9.00 -37.61 -19.81
CA LEU A 53 -7.78 -38.23 -20.30
C LEU A 53 -7.68 -39.68 -19.81
N LYS A 54 -7.15 -40.58 -20.65
CA LYS A 54 -6.89 -41.97 -20.26
C LYS A 54 -5.89 -41.99 -19.10
N ARG A 55 -6.20 -42.78 -18.06
CA ARG A 55 -5.32 -42.96 -16.89
C ARG A 55 -3.93 -43.41 -17.36
N PHE A 56 -2.88 -42.81 -16.78
CA PHE A 56 -1.48 -43.04 -17.12
C PHE A 56 -1.05 -42.71 -18.57
N SER A 57 -1.87 -41.99 -19.34
CA SER A 57 -1.41 -41.37 -20.58
C SER A 57 -0.38 -40.27 -20.29
N PRO A 58 0.62 -40.03 -21.16
CA PRO A 58 1.55 -38.91 -21.02
C PRO A 58 0.84 -37.56 -20.85
N ALA A 59 -0.31 -37.35 -21.51
CA ALA A 59 -1.14 -36.15 -21.32
C ALA A 59 -1.75 -36.07 -19.90
N TRP A 60 -2.11 -37.21 -19.31
CA TRP A 60 -2.66 -37.29 -17.95
C TRP A 60 -1.58 -36.96 -16.90
N ILE A 61 -0.35 -37.44 -17.13
CA ILE A 61 0.81 -37.14 -16.28
C ILE A 61 1.15 -35.64 -16.38
N LEU A 62 1.22 -35.08 -17.59
CA LEU A 62 1.52 -33.66 -17.80
C LEU A 62 0.46 -32.75 -17.16
N ALA A 63 -0.82 -33.07 -17.29
CA ALA A 63 -1.90 -32.33 -16.64
C ALA A 63 -1.84 -32.45 -15.11
N SER A 64 -1.48 -33.61 -14.56
CA SER A 64 -1.28 -33.75 -13.10
C SER A 64 -0.09 -32.93 -12.59
N LEU A 65 1.02 -32.90 -13.34
CA LEU A 65 2.18 -32.06 -13.03
C LEU A 65 1.80 -30.57 -13.07
N GLY A 66 1.05 -30.16 -14.10
CA GLY A 66 0.54 -28.79 -14.22
C GLY A 66 -0.35 -28.37 -13.05
N MET A 67 -1.22 -29.26 -12.57
CA MET A 67 -2.02 -29.02 -11.36
C MET A 67 -1.15 -28.91 -10.10
N ILE A 68 -0.11 -29.74 -9.95
CA ILE A 68 0.82 -29.65 -8.83
C ILE A 68 1.58 -28.33 -8.86
N VAL A 69 2.06 -27.89 -10.02
CA VAL A 69 2.72 -26.58 -10.17
C VAL A 69 1.76 -25.45 -9.81
N LEU A 70 0.52 -25.47 -10.32
CA LEU A 70 -0.51 -24.50 -9.97
C LEU A 70 -0.76 -24.43 -8.46
N LEU A 71 -0.89 -25.57 -7.78
CA LEU A 71 -1.09 -25.65 -6.34
C LEU A 71 0.14 -25.20 -5.55
N THR A 72 1.34 -25.54 -6.01
CA THR A 72 2.61 -25.17 -5.38
C THR A 72 2.83 -23.66 -5.47
N VAL A 73 2.67 -23.08 -6.66
CA VAL A 73 2.74 -21.64 -6.88
C VAL A 73 1.68 -20.91 -6.04
N TYR A 74 0.45 -21.42 -6.01
CA TYR A 74 -0.62 -20.86 -5.18
C TYR A 74 -0.27 -20.87 -3.68
N GLY A 75 0.28 -21.97 -3.18
CA GLY A 75 0.70 -22.10 -1.77
C GLY A 75 1.84 -21.15 -1.39
N LEU A 76 2.84 -21.00 -2.27
CA LEU A 76 3.95 -20.07 -2.06
C LEU A 76 3.48 -18.61 -2.03
N GLU A 77 2.64 -18.22 -2.99
CA GLU A 77 2.06 -16.87 -3.03
C GLU A 77 1.18 -16.57 -1.80
N MET A 78 0.47 -17.57 -1.28
CA MET A 78 -0.33 -17.44 -0.07
C MET A 78 0.53 -17.25 1.19
N ALA A 79 1.73 -17.85 1.23
CA ALA A 79 2.67 -17.70 2.34
C ALA A 79 3.31 -16.29 2.40
N GLU A 80 3.54 -15.64 1.26
CA GLU A 80 4.08 -14.26 1.20
C GLU A 80 3.01 -13.17 1.40
N PHE A 81 1.73 -13.52 1.21
CA PHE A 81 0.60 -12.61 1.32
C PHE A 81 0.54 -11.74 2.60
N PRO A 82 0.74 -12.28 3.83
CA PRO A 82 0.69 -11.46 5.05
C PRO A 82 1.80 -10.40 5.10
N GLN A 83 2.95 -10.65 4.47
CA GLN A 83 4.09 -9.73 4.49
C GLN A 83 3.87 -8.52 3.57
N LYS A 84 3.38 -8.77 2.35
CA LYS A 84 3.06 -7.71 1.37
C LYS A 84 1.99 -6.75 1.89
N LEU A 85 0.98 -7.28 2.59
CA LEU A 85 -0.04 -6.46 3.26
C LEU A 85 0.56 -5.60 4.36
N ARG A 86 1.45 -6.15 5.19
CA ARG A 86 2.10 -5.42 6.28
C ARG A 86 2.96 -4.27 5.76
N VAL A 87 3.73 -4.47 4.69
CA VAL A 87 4.53 -3.39 4.06
C VAL A 87 3.61 -2.25 3.60
N LYS A 88 2.48 -2.59 2.98
CA LYS A 88 1.51 -1.59 2.51
C LYS A 88 0.90 -0.80 3.66
N GLU A 89 0.55 -1.48 4.74
CA GLU A 89 0.01 -0.84 5.95
C GLU A 89 1.03 0.09 6.61
N ILE A 90 2.26 -0.39 6.83
CA ILE A 90 3.35 0.43 7.37
C ILE A 90 3.61 1.65 6.46
N THR A 91 3.61 1.44 5.14
CA THR A 91 3.79 2.52 4.17
C THR A 91 2.70 3.59 4.33
N MET A 92 1.43 3.17 4.42
CA MET A 92 0.30 4.08 4.55
C MET A 92 0.36 4.86 5.87
N GLN A 93 0.62 4.17 6.99
CA GLN A 93 0.74 4.81 8.30
C GLN A 93 1.91 5.81 8.33
N GLY A 94 3.07 5.41 7.78
CA GLY A 94 4.23 6.30 7.67
C GLY A 94 3.97 7.50 6.78
N ASP A 95 3.28 7.32 5.64
CA ASP A 95 2.94 8.40 4.71
C ASP A 95 1.97 9.41 5.37
N VAL A 96 1.05 8.94 6.22
CA VAL A 96 0.16 9.79 7.02
C VAL A 96 0.95 10.60 8.05
N LEU A 97 1.86 9.98 8.80
CA LEU A 97 2.71 10.67 9.77
C LEU A 97 3.60 11.72 9.10
N LEU A 98 4.16 11.38 7.94
CA LEU A 98 4.96 12.28 7.12
C LEU A 98 4.12 13.45 6.58
N ALA A 99 2.83 13.24 6.31
CA ALA A 99 1.90 14.31 5.96
C ALA A 99 1.52 15.21 7.14
N GLN A 100 1.51 14.67 8.36
CA GLN A 100 1.31 15.43 9.59
C GLN A 100 2.56 16.20 10.04
N GLY A 101 3.69 16.08 9.32
CA GLY A 101 4.97 16.70 9.69
C GLY A 101 5.71 15.97 10.83
N LYS A 102 5.25 14.78 11.22
CA LYS A 102 5.85 13.93 12.25
C LYS A 102 6.94 13.04 11.66
N TYR A 103 8.04 13.66 11.22
CA TYR A 103 9.08 12.97 10.46
C TYR A 103 9.78 11.85 11.24
N ASP A 104 10.02 12.05 12.53
CA ASP A 104 10.69 11.05 13.38
C ASP A 104 9.81 9.80 13.60
N GLU A 105 8.51 10.00 13.85
CA GLU A 105 7.54 8.91 13.95
C GLU A 105 7.41 8.17 12.61
N ALA A 106 7.42 8.89 11.48
CA ALA A 106 7.38 8.29 10.15
C ALA A 106 8.61 7.40 9.88
N VAL A 107 9.81 7.87 10.21
CA VAL A 107 11.06 7.08 10.08
C VAL A 107 11.01 5.84 10.97
N ALA A 108 10.56 5.97 12.21
CA ALA A 108 10.40 4.83 13.12
C ALA A 108 9.42 3.80 12.56
N LYS A 109 8.31 4.25 11.95
CA LYS A 109 7.35 3.36 11.29
C LYS A 109 7.94 2.66 10.08
N TYR A 110 8.60 3.37 9.17
CA TYR A 110 9.24 2.74 8.02
C TYR A 110 10.37 1.77 8.41
N LYS A 111 10.99 1.94 9.58
CA LYS A 111 11.97 0.96 10.09
C LYS A 111 11.35 -0.43 10.34
N GLU A 112 10.05 -0.51 10.64
CA GLU A 112 9.36 -1.79 10.85
C GLU A 112 9.32 -2.67 9.58
N MET A 113 9.36 -2.07 8.38
CA MET A 113 9.39 -2.82 7.12
C MET A 113 10.79 -3.28 6.70
N GLU A 114 11.86 -2.85 7.38
CA GLU A 114 13.24 -3.23 7.04
C GLU A 114 13.48 -4.75 7.08
N LYS A 115 12.71 -5.47 7.91
CA LYS A 115 12.76 -6.95 8.01
C LYS A 115 12.06 -7.68 6.87
N ILE A 116 11.27 -6.96 6.06
CA ILE A 116 10.41 -7.53 5.02
C ILE A 116 10.88 -7.09 3.64
N ASP A 117 11.08 -5.78 3.50
CA ASP A 117 11.52 -5.12 2.28
C ASP A 117 12.53 -4.03 2.64
N PRO A 118 13.82 -4.38 2.79
CA PRO A 118 14.85 -3.45 3.25
C PRO A 118 15.12 -2.33 2.25
N GLU A 119 14.94 -2.58 0.95
CA GLU A 119 15.15 -1.57 -0.09
C GLU A 119 14.09 -0.48 0.02
N LYS A 120 12.82 -0.88 0.05
CA LYS A 120 11.70 0.05 0.19
C LYS A 120 11.71 0.79 1.53
N ALA A 121 12.11 0.11 2.60
CA ALA A 121 12.31 0.74 3.91
C ALA A 121 13.30 1.91 3.81
N ARG A 122 14.47 1.67 3.23
CA ARG A 122 15.52 2.67 3.05
C ARG A 122 15.07 3.82 2.17
N GLU A 123 14.39 3.53 1.06
CA GLU A 123 13.84 4.56 0.17
C GLU A 123 12.87 5.49 0.93
N LYS A 124 11.88 4.92 1.62
CA LYS A 124 10.87 5.68 2.36
C LYS A 124 11.47 6.47 3.53
N MET A 125 12.42 5.86 4.27
CA MET A 125 13.15 6.54 5.34
C MET A 125 13.99 7.70 4.81
N ALA A 126 14.67 7.52 3.66
CA ALA A 126 15.46 8.58 3.05
C ALA A 126 14.60 9.79 2.66
N VAL A 127 13.43 9.54 2.06
CA VAL A 127 12.45 10.60 1.75
C VAL A 127 12.00 11.31 3.04
N ALA A 128 11.68 10.57 4.09
CA ALA A 128 11.25 11.14 5.37
C ALA A 128 12.33 12.03 6.02
N LEU A 129 13.58 11.56 6.03
CA LEU A 129 14.72 12.31 6.56
C LEU A 129 15.01 13.56 5.72
N GLN A 130 14.89 13.47 4.40
CA GLN A 130 15.06 14.61 3.52
C GLN A 130 14.00 15.69 3.78
N GLN A 131 12.74 15.30 3.95
CA GLN A 131 11.66 16.22 4.31
C GLN A 131 11.86 16.85 5.70
N LYS A 132 12.39 16.08 6.66
CA LYS A 132 12.78 16.60 7.98
C LYS A 132 13.83 17.71 7.84
N ARG A 133 14.88 17.49 7.03
CA ARG A 133 15.94 18.49 6.79
C ARG A 133 15.36 19.77 6.20
N TYR A 134 14.48 19.69 5.20
CA TYR A 134 13.82 20.87 4.64
C TYR A 134 13.00 21.64 5.68
N ARG A 135 12.31 20.93 6.58
CA ARG A 135 11.59 21.58 7.69
C ARG A 135 12.55 22.28 8.65
N GLU A 136 13.68 21.67 8.99
CA GLU A 136 14.69 22.28 9.85
C GLU A 136 15.29 23.54 9.21
N ASP A 137 15.58 23.51 7.91
CA ASP A 137 16.10 24.66 7.18
C ASP A 137 15.07 25.79 7.10
N TYR A 138 13.79 25.46 6.90
CA TYR A 138 12.70 26.44 7.01
C TYR A 138 12.64 27.08 8.41
N LEU A 139 12.75 26.28 9.48
CA LEU A 139 12.73 26.80 10.86
C LEU A 139 13.95 27.67 11.17
N LYS A 140 15.13 27.32 10.65
CA LYS A 140 16.33 28.17 10.74
C LYS A 140 16.11 29.50 10.02
N ALA A 141 15.57 29.46 8.80
CA ALA A 141 15.26 30.67 8.04
C ALA A 141 14.28 31.57 8.81
N LYS A 142 13.22 30.99 9.37
CA LYS A 142 12.26 31.73 10.20
C LYS A 142 12.94 32.41 11.40
N LYS A 143 13.85 31.74 12.10
CA LYS A 143 14.62 32.35 13.20
C LYS A 143 15.53 33.48 12.73
N LEU A 144 16.13 33.38 11.53
CA LEU A 144 16.96 34.44 10.95
C LEU A 144 16.13 35.69 10.63
N VAL A 145 14.89 35.52 10.18
CA VAL A 145 13.94 36.64 10.01
C VAL A 145 13.69 37.35 11.33
N GLU A 146 13.42 36.59 12.40
CA GLU A 146 13.19 37.15 13.76
C GLU A 146 14.43 37.89 14.29
N GLN A 147 15.63 37.47 13.89
CA GLN A 147 16.91 38.12 14.22
C GLN A 147 17.23 39.32 13.33
N GLY A 148 16.36 39.70 12.38
CA GLY A 148 16.59 40.79 11.44
C GLY A 148 17.54 40.46 10.29
N LYS A 149 18.04 39.22 10.20
CA LYS A 149 18.95 38.74 9.14
C LYS A 149 18.16 38.31 7.90
N LYS A 150 17.39 39.24 7.32
CA LYS A 150 16.45 38.96 6.21
C LYS A 150 17.15 38.38 4.98
N GLU A 151 18.33 38.86 4.63
CA GLU A 151 19.07 38.39 3.44
C GLU A 151 19.56 36.94 3.55
N GLU A 152 20.04 36.53 4.72
CA GLU A 152 20.42 35.13 4.97
C GLU A 152 19.18 34.22 4.96
N ALA A 153 18.06 34.69 5.52
CA ALA A 153 16.80 33.97 5.51
C ALA A 153 16.27 33.76 4.09
N LYS A 154 16.31 34.79 3.22
CA LYS A 154 15.89 34.69 1.81
C LYS A 154 16.69 33.63 1.05
N ARG A 155 18.02 33.61 1.21
CA ARG A 155 18.90 32.59 0.60
C ARG A 155 18.55 31.17 1.03
N LEU A 156 18.25 30.99 2.32
CA LEU A 156 17.92 29.67 2.84
C LEU A 156 16.53 29.22 2.34
N LEU A 157 15.54 30.13 2.30
CA LEU A 157 14.21 29.84 1.78
C LEU A 157 14.20 29.52 0.28
N SER A 158 15.00 30.24 -0.53
CA SER A 158 15.10 29.98 -1.97
C SER A 158 15.80 28.66 -2.32
N SER A 159 16.62 28.14 -1.41
CA SER A 159 17.28 26.83 -1.57
C SER A 159 16.35 25.63 -1.34
N ILE A 160 15.16 25.84 -0.77
CA ILE A 160 14.20 24.77 -0.48
C ILE A 160 13.51 24.35 -1.79
N PRO A 161 13.68 23.08 -2.24
CA PRO A 161 13.14 22.64 -3.52
C PRO A 161 11.62 22.55 -3.51
N SER A 162 11.00 22.58 -4.69
CA SER A 162 9.54 22.45 -4.87
C SER A 162 8.98 21.09 -4.40
N THR A 163 9.83 20.07 -4.27
CA THR A 163 9.47 18.75 -3.75
C THR A 163 9.37 18.72 -2.23
N ALA A 164 9.84 19.76 -1.52
CA ALA A 164 9.69 19.86 -0.09
C ALA A 164 8.24 20.15 0.29
N ARG A 165 7.70 19.45 1.29
CA ARG A 165 6.34 19.72 1.80
C ARG A 165 6.20 21.13 2.36
N VAL A 166 7.29 21.69 2.90
CA VAL A 166 7.35 23.06 3.43
C VAL A 166 7.54 24.12 2.36
N HIS A 167 7.62 23.74 1.07
CA HIS A 167 7.89 24.69 -0.01
C HIS A 167 6.83 25.80 -0.09
N SER A 168 5.54 25.47 0.10
CA SER A 168 4.47 26.48 0.12
C SER A 168 4.70 27.50 1.23
N GLU A 169 4.91 27.03 2.47
CA GLU A 169 5.18 27.89 3.63
C GLU A 169 6.46 28.72 3.45
N ALA A 170 7.49 28.13 2.84
CA ALA A 170 8.76 28.80 2.56
C ALA A 170 8.58 29.92 1.53
N ARG A 171 7.81 29.66 0.47
CA ARG A 171 7.53 30.64 -0.59
C ARG A 171 6.65 31.78 -0.09
N ASP A 172 5.65 31.48 0.74
CA ASP A 172 4.80 32.50 1.36
C ASP A 172 5.60 33.42 2.28
N LEU A 173 6.53 32.85 3.06
CA LEU A 173 7.43 33.64 3.91
C LEU A 173 8.40 34.48 3.07
N LEU A 174 8.98 33.91 2.01
CA LEU A 174 9.87 34.62 1.09
C LEU A 174 9.17 35.85 0.49
N ARG A 175 7.94 35.67 -0.01
CA ARG A 175 7.15 36.76 -0.61
C ARG A 175 6.90 37.90 0.38
N ARG A 176 6.55 37.60 1.64
CA ARG A 176 6.35 38.62 2.67
C ARG A 176 7.63 39.44 2.94
N LEU A 177 8.80 38.79 2.89
CA LEU A 177 10.09 39.46 3.07
C LEU A 177 10.52 40.32 1.86
N GLU A 178 9.94 40.08 0.69
CA GLU A 178 10.14 40.90 -0.51
C GLU A 178 9.19 42.11 -0.55
N GLU A 179 8.01 41.99 0.06
CA GLU A 179 7.01 43.05 0.16
C GLU A 179 7.31 44.05 1.30
N GLU A 180 8.12 43.68 2.30
CA GLU A 180 8.61 44.60 3.35
C GLU A 180 9.84 45.40 2.86
N PRO A 181 9.75 46.73 2.68
CA PRO A 181 10.85 47.59 2.25
C PRO A 181 11.97 47.75 3.29
#